data_AF-A0A060C7E8-F1
#
_entry.id   AF-A0A060C7E8-F1
#
_cell.length_a   1.000
_cell.length_b   1.000
_cell.length_c   1.000
_cell.angle_alpha   90.00
_cell.angle_beta   90.00
_cell.angle_gamma   90.00
#
_symmetry.space_group_name_H-M   'P 1'
#
loop_
_entity.id
_entity.type
_entity.pdbx_description
1 polymer ?
#
loop_
_entity_poly.entity_id
_entity_poly.type
_entity_poly.pdbx_seq_one_letter_code
_entity_poly.pdbx_strand_id
1 'polypeptide(L)'
;TTVLLAKNMGGATYWDTEAFAVPLYLALADPQVTHNLLEYRYKQLPGAYHNAQQQGLKGALFPMVTFNGIECHNEWEITFEEIHRNGTIAYAIFNYTRYTGDHEYETHEGFNVLTGIARFWADRVHYSKRKQCYMIHGVTGPNEYENNVNNNWYTNLLAKWVLNYTNQVAQRVD
;
A
#
# COMPACT_ATOMS: atom_id res chain seq x y z
N THR A 1 19.34 -9.68 -2.78
CA THR A 1 20.41 -10.26 -1.92
C THR A 1 20.63 -9.49 -0.62
N THR A 2 19.99 -8.35 -0.37
CA THR A 2 20.19 -7.53 0.84
C THR A 2 19.30 -7.91 2.04
N VAL A 3 18.27 -8.75 1.83
CA VAL A 3 17.23 -9.04 2.83
C VAL A 3 17.72 -9.91 4.01
N LEU A 4 18.84 -10.65 3.86
CA LEU A 4 19.29 -11.62 4.86
C LEU A 4 20.59 -11.26 5.61
N LEU A 5 21.29 -10.16 5.26
CA LEU A 5 22.64 -9.89 5.79
C LEU A 5 22.74 -8.70 6.75
N ALA A 6 21.73 -7.83 6.83
CA ALA A 6 21.78 -6.66 7.70
C ALA A 6 20.86 -6.83 8.92
N LYS A 7 21.47 -7.06 10.10
CA LYS A 7 20.83 -7.03 11.42
C LYS A 7 20.07 -5.71 11.71
N ASN A 8 20.31 -4.66 10.93
CA ASN A 8 19.67 -3.35 11.03
C ASN A 8 18.24 -3.29 10.44
N MET A 9 17.81 -4.24 9.61
CA MET A 9 16.47 -4.24 8.97
C MET A 9 15.58 -5.40 9.46
N GLY A 10 16.05 -6.17 10.45
CA GLY A 10 15.27 -7.20 11.16
C GLY A 10 14.78 -8.41 10.37
N GLY A 11 14.96 -8.47 9.04
CA GLY A 11 14.27 -9.47 8.20
C GLY A 11 12.77 -9.21 8.08
N ALA A 12 12.32 -7.99 8.40
CA ALA A 12 10.94 -7.56 8.32
C ALA A 12 10.51 -7.30 6.86
N THR A 13 9.21 -7.33 6.59
CA THR A 13 8.66 -7.01 5.27
C THR A 13 8.44 -5.51 5.12
N TYR A 14 9.11 -4.89 4.13
CA TYR A 14 8.97 -3.48 3.74
C TYR A 14 8.26 -3.35 2.40
N TRP A 15 7.83 -2.12 2.07
CA TRP A 15 7.24 -1.77 0.76
C TRP A 15 8.19 -1.99 -0.43
N ASP A 16 9.51 -2.11 -0.18
CA ASP A 16 10.52 -2.50 -1.16
C ASP A 16 10.20 -3.83 -1.85
N THR A 17 9.52 -4.75 -1.16
CA THR A 17 9.14 -6.05 -1.71
C THR A 17 8.16 -5.85 -2.87
N GLU A 18 7.13 -5.04 -2.66
CA GLU A 18 6.11 -4.77 -3.67
C GLU A 18 6.59 -3.81 -4.76
N ALA A 19 7.44 -2.82 -4.43
CA ALA A 19 7.95 -1.86 -5.40
C ALA A 19 9.02 -2.45 -6.33
N PHE A 20 9.96 -3.23 -5.79
CA PHE A 20 11.16 -3.65 -6.53
C PHE A 20 11.25 -5.16 -6.74
N ALA A 21 10.78 -5.98 -5.79
CA ALA A 21 10.89 -7.42 -5.91
C ALA A 21 9.78 -8.00 -6.80
N VAL A 22 8.54 -7.49 -6.71
CA VAL A 22 7.41 -7.97 -7.54
C VAL A 22 7.70 -7.87 -9.04
N PRO A 23 8.19 -6.75 -9.60
CA PRO A 23 8.54 -6.68 -11.03
C PRO A 23 9.63 -7.70 -11.43
N LEU A 24 10.59 -7.97 -10.55
CA LEU A 24 11.66 -8.93 -10.80
C LEU A 24 11.14 -10.37 -10.80
N TYR A 25 10.33 -10.74 -9.81
CA TYR A 25 9.75 -12.08 -9.70
C TYR A 25 8.75 -12.36 -10.81
N LEU A 26 7.95 -11.37 -11.20
CA LEU A 26 7.06 -11.49 -12.36
C LEU A 26 7.83 -11.80 -13.65
N ALA A 27 9.02 -11.23 -13.83
CA ALA A 27 9.80 -11.41 -15.06
C ALA A 27 10.66 -12.69 -15.07
N LEU A 28 11.12 -13.17 -13.91
CA LEU A 28 12.16 -14.21 -13.83
C LEU A 28 11.74 -15.49 -13.12
N ALA A 29 10.63 -15.48 -12.38
CA ALA A 29 10.18 -16.62 -11.59
C ALA A 29 8.77 -17.07 -12.00
N ASP A 30 8.34 -18.18 -11.42
CA ASP A 30 6.98 -18.67 -11.58
C ASP A 30 5.98 -17.63 -11.01
N PRO A 31 4.89 -17.29 -11.74
CA PRO A 31 3.86 -16.37 -11.26
C PRO A 31 3.30 -16.70 -9.87
N GLN A 32 3.30 -17.98 -9.48
CA GLN A 32 2.86 -18.43 -8.16
C GLN A 32 3.66 -17.78 -7.01
N VAL A 33 4.94 -17.45 -7.24
CA VAL A 33 5.76 -16.75 -6.25
C VAL A 33 5.18 -15.37 -5.96
N THR A 34 4.81 -14.63 -7.01
CA THR A 34 4.21 -13.29 -6.85
C THR A 34 2.82 -13.38 -6.25
N HIS A 35 2.01 -14.37 -6.67
CA HIS A 35 0.71 -14.63 -6.07
C HIS A 35 0.82 -14.84 -4.55
N ASN A 36 1.77 -15.68 -4.10
CA ASN A 36 1.98 -15.95 -2.67
C ASN A 36 2.40 -14.69 -1.89
N LEU A 37 3.18 -13.78 -2.50
CA LEU A 37 3.53 -12.50 -1.89
C LEU A 37 2.29 -11.60 -1.71
N LEU A 38 1.39 -11.57 -2.69
CA LEU A 38 0.14 -10.83 -2.59
C LEU A 38 -0.81 -11.46 -1.55
N GLU A 39 -0.93 -12.79 -1.54
CA GLU A 39 -1.71 -13.53 -0.55
C GLU A 39 -1.20 -13.29 0.88
N TYR A 40 0.12 -13.18 1.06
CA TYR A 40 0.71 -12.82 2.36
C TYR A 40 0.22 -11.45 2.85
N ARG A 41 0.12 -10.45 1.96
CA ARG A 41 -0.45 -9.13 2.32
C ARG A 41 -1.94 -9.21 2.60
N TYR A 42 -2.69 -9.99 1.83
CA TYR A 42 -4.11 -10.24 2.12
C TYR A 42 -4.30 -10.85 3.52
N LYS A 43 -3.50 -11.85 3.91
CA LYS A 43 -3.54 -12.45 5.25
C LYS A 43 -3.21 -11.45 6.38
N GLN A 44 -2.49 -10.37 6.08
CA GLN A 44 -2.15 -9.30 7.02
C GLN A 44 -3.18 -8.16 7.08
N LEU A 45 -4.26 -8.22 6.29
CA LEU A 45 -5.28 -7.18 6.23
C LEU A 45 -5.90 -6.83 7.61
N PRO A 46 -6.14 -7.79 8.54
CA PRO A 46 -6.58 -7.45 9.90
C PRO A 46 -5.59 -6.58 10.67
N GLY A 47 -4.28 -6.82 10.50
CA GLY A 47 -3.23 -5.98 11.09
C GLY A 47 -3.22 -4.57 10.49
N ALA A 48 -3.44 -4.47 9.17
CA ALA A 48 -3.56 -3.18 8.50
C ALA A 48 -4.77 -2.36 9.00
N TYR A 49 -5.90 -3.02 9.28
CA TYR A 49 -7.04 -2.37 9.92
C TYR A 49 -6.73 -1.90 11.34
N HIS A 50 -6.01 -2.71 12.12
CA HIS A 50 -5.56 -2.31 13.46
C HIS A 50 -4.67 -1.06 13.40
N ASN A 51 -3.70 -1.00 12.48
CA ASN A 51 -2.79 0.15 12.35
C ASN A 51 -3.53 1.44 11.98
N ALA A 52 -4.51 1.38 11.08
CA ALA A 52 -5.34 2.55 10.74
C ALA A 52 -6.15 3.03 11.95
N GLN A 53 -6.74 2.10 12.71
CA GLN A 53 -7.49 2.43 13.92
C GLN A 53 -6.63 3.09 15.00
N GLN A 54 -5.37 2.68 15.17
CA GLN A 54 -4.44 3.34 16.12
C GLN A 54 -4.21 4.83 15.79
N GLN A 55 -4.44 5.24 14.54
CA GLN A 55 -4.33 6.63 14.08
C GLN A 55 -5.70 7.31 13.95
N GLY A 56 -6.79 6.66 14.36
CA GLY A 56 -8.15 7.17 14.20
C GLY A 56 -8.63 7.21 12.74
N LEU A 57 -7.99 6.46 11.85
CA LEU A 57 -8.33 6.37 10.43
C LEU A 57 -9.12 5.10 10.13
N LYS A 58 -10.00 5.16 9.13
CA LYS A 58 -10.71 3.99 8.59
C LYS A 58 -9.88 3.28 7.53
N GLY A 59 -10.34 2.10 7.12
CA GLY A 59 -9.71 1.31 6.07
C GLY A 59 -8.41 0.64 6.53
N ALA A 60 -7.62 0.16 5.57
CA ALA A 60 -6.39 -0.58 5.82
C ALA A 60 -5.17 0.32 5.65
N LEU A 61 -4.35 0.41 6.69
CA LEU A 61 -3.01 1.00 6.62
C LEU A 61 -1.98 -0.10 6.78
N PHE A 62 -1.36 -0.50 5.69
CA PHE A 62 -0.27 -1.45 5.75
C PHE A 62 0.93 -0.82 6.46
N PRO A 63 1.62 -1.61 7.32
CA PRO A 63 2.74 -1.11 8.09
C PRO A 63 3.96 -0.85 7.19
N MET A 64 4.83 0.06 7.63
CA MET A 64 6.15 0.26 7.03
C MET A 64 7.04 -0.96 7.29
N VAL A 65 7.01 -1.47 8.53
CA VAL A 65 7.81 -2.60 8.96
C VAL A 65 6.93 -3.60 9.69
N THR A 66 6.92 -4.86 9.24
CA THR A 66 6.13 -5.87 9.94
C THR A 66 6.64 -7.30 9.81
N PHE A 67 6.26 -8.12 10.79
CA PHE A 67 6.37 -9.58 10.75
C PHE A 67 5.01 -10.27 10.76
N ASN A 68 3.96 -9.62 11.29
CA ASN A 68 2.63 -10.21 11.51
C ASN A 68 1.46 -9.34 11.01
N GLY A 69 1.74 -8.26 10.29
CA GLY A 69 0.77 -7.26 9.83
C GLY A 69 0.62 -6.04 10.77
N ILE A 70 1.16 -6.09 11.99
CA ILE A 70 1.18 -4.95 12.92
C ILE A 70 2.47 -4.16 12.72
N GLU A 71 2.36 -2.83 12.78
CA GLU A 71 3.49 -1.93 12.66
C GLU A 71 4.53 -2.16 13.76
N CYS A 72 5.80 -2.23 13.35
CA CYS A 72 6.95 -2.41 14.23
C CYS A 72 7.92 -1.21 14.20
N HIS A 73 7.68 -0.24 13.31
CA HIS A 73 8.50 0.96 13.20
C HIS A 73 8.21 1.98 14.31
N ASN A 74 9.25 2.62 14.85
CA ASN A 74 9.16 3.46 16.05
C ASN A 74 9.41 4.96 15.84
N GLU A 75 9.60 5.43 14.61
CA GLU A 75 9.71 6.87 14.30
C GLU A 75 8.40 7.38 13.69
N TRP A 76 7.82 8.42 14.28
CA TRP A 76 6.46 8.88 13.96
C TRP A 76 6.36 9.48 12.55
N GLU A 77 7.43 10.13 12.08
CA GLU A 77 7.56 10.73 10.74
C GLU A 77 7.37 9.68 9.64
N ILE A 78 7.92 8.49 9.84
CA ILE A 78 7.87 7.39 8.87
C ILE A 78 6.63 6.52 9.12
N THR A 79 6.38 6.18 10.39
CA THR A 79 5.29 5.29 10.78
C THR A 79 3.92 5.87 10.40
N PHE A 80 3.71 7.17 10.57
CA PHE A 80 2.41 7.80 10.35
C PHE A 80 2.30 8.55 9.03
N GLU A 81 3.39 9.16 8.54
CA GLU A 81 3.30 10.09 7.40
C GLU A 81 3.72 9.47 6.06
N GLU A 82 4.49 8.37 6.05
CA GLU A 82 4.94 7.71 4.82
C GLU A 82 3.87 6.78 4.19
N ILE A 83 2.71 7.35 3.92
CA ILE A 83 1.50 6.60 3.54
C ILE A 83 1.46 6.15 2.07
N HIS A 84 2.47 6.53 1.26
CA HIS A 84 2.55 6.14 -0.15
C HIS A 84 2.71 4.62 -0.33
N ARG A 85 3.25 3.92 0.68
CA ARG A 85 3.36 2.45 0.75
C ARG A 85 2.05 1.71 0.49
N ASN A 86 0.92 2.27 0.93
CA ASN A 86 -0.41 1.71 0.65
C ASN A 86 -0.70 1.70 -0.85
N GLY A 87 -0.26 2.72 -1.58
CA GLY A 87 -0.36 2.78 -3.04
C GLY A 87 0.49 1.73 -3.74
N THR A 88 1.69 1.44 -3.22
CA THR A 88 2.59 0.42 -3.76
C THR A 88 1.97 -0.98 -3.72
N ILE A 89 1.30 -1.35 -2.62
CA ILE A 89 0.63 -2.65 -2.50
C ILE A 89 -0.51 -2.78 -3.52
N ALA A 90 -1.35 -1.75 -3.65
CA ALA A 90 -2.39 -1.72 -4.66
C ALA A 90 -1.82 -1.80 -6.10
N TYR A 91 -0.67 -1.15 -6.33
CA TYR A 91 0.03 -1.22 -7.62
C TYR A 91 0.63 -2.60 -7.90
N ALA A 92 1.08 -3.33 -6.87
CA ALA A 92 1.55 -4.70 -7.04
C ALA A 92 0.44 -5.65 -7.49
N ILE A 93 -0.78 -5.50 -6.96
CA ILE A 93 -1.97 -6.24 -7.41
C ILE A 93 -2.24 -5.95 -8.90
N PHE A 94 -2.28 -4.66 -9.26
CA PHE A 94 -2.45 -4.25 -10.66
C PHE A 94 -1.39 -4.83 -11.59
N ASN A 95 -0.12 -4.75 -11.18
CA ASN A 95 0.97 -5.18 -12.03
C ASN A 95 0.98 -6.71 -12.19
N TYR A 96 0.66 -7.46 -11.13
CA TYR A 96 0.49 -8.92 -11.19
C TYR A 96 -0.62 -9.30 -12.18
N THR A 97 -1.82 -8.72 -12.04
CA THR A 97 -2.95 -9.03 -12.93
C THR A 97 -2.66 -8.62 -14.36
N ARG A 98 -2.08 -7.45 -14.58
CA ARG A 98 -1.70 -6.99 -15.94
C ARG A 98 -0.67 -7.92 -16.60
N TYR A 99 0.27 -8.46 -15.83
CA TYR A 99 1.35 -9.29 -16.36
C TYR A 99 0.91 -10.74 -16.61
N THR A 100 0.14 -11.31 -15.68
CA THR A 100 -0.27 -12.72 -15.72
C THR A 100 -1.59 -12.96 -16.44
N GLY A 101 -2.46 -11.94 -16.51
CA GLY A 101 -3.85 -12.09 -16.94
C GLY A 101 -4.77 -12.70 -15.87
N ASP A 102 -4.26 -12.96 -14.66
CA ASP A 102 -5.04 -13.49 -13.54
C ASP A 102 -5.93 -12.41 -12.92
N HIS A 103 -7.20 -12.46 -13.29
CA HIS A 103 -8.27 -11.63 -12.73
C HIS A 103 -8.96 -12.29 -11.53
N GLU A 104 -8.74 -13.58 -11.27
CA GLU A 104 -9.41 -14.29 -10.16
C GLU A 104 -8.93 -13.73 -8.82
N TYR A 105 -7.61 -13.62 -8.64
CA TYR A 105 -7.06 -12.96 -7.45
C TYR A 105 -7.50 -11.48 -7.35
N GLU A 106 -7.56 -10.77 -8.48
CA GLU A 106 -7.92 -9.35 -8.52
C GLU A 106 -9.34 -9.09 -8.00
N THR A 107 -10.31 -9.93 -8.38
CA THR A 107 -11.73 -9.76 -8.04
C THR A 107 -12.12 -10.40 -6.70
N HIS A 108 -11.27 -11.24 -6.11
CA HIS A 108 -11.51 -11.88 -4.81
C HIS A 108 -10.63 -11.25 -3.70
N GLU A 109 -9.54 -11.90 -3.30
CA GLU A 109 -8.67 -11.46 -2.22
C GLU A 109 -8.06 -10.08 -2.49
N GLY A 110 -7.62 -9.85 -3.72
CA GLY A 110 -7.10 -8.56 -4.18
C GLY A 110 -8.12 -7.43 -4.02
N PHE A 111 -9.39 -7.69 -4.31
CA PHE A 111 -10.45 -6.69 -4.17
C PHE A 111 -10.69 -6.29 -2.71
N ASN A 112 -10.58 -7.23 -1.76
CA ASN A 112 -10.66 -6.93 -0.34
C ASN A 112 -9.51 -6.02 0.12
N VAL A 113 -8.29 -6.28 -0.37
CA VAL A 113 -7.12 -5.42 -0.11
C VAL A 113 -7.32 -4.02 -0.71
N LEU A 114 -7.70 -3.94 -1.98
CA LEU A 114 -7.96 -2.68 -2.69
C LEU A 114 -9.05 -1.86 -1.99
N THR A 115 -10.15 -2.49 -1.60
CA THR A 115 -11.25 -1.84 -0.86
C THR A 115 -10.78 -1.32 0.49
N GLY A 116 -9.96 -2.09 1.22
CA GLY A 116 -9.35 -1.64 2.46
C GLY A 116 -8.51 -0.38 2.27
N ILE A 117 -7.63 -0.36 1.26
CA ILE A 117 -6.76 0.78 0.96
C ILE A 117 -7.57 1.97 0.44
N ALA A 118 -8.58 1.75 -0.40
CA ALA A 118 -9.44 2.81 -0.91
C ALA A 118 -10.22 3.51 0.21
N ARG A 119 -10.72 2.75 1.20
CA ARG A 119 -11.36 3.31 2.39
C ARG A 119 -10.39 4.16 3.22
N PHE A 120 -9.13 3.73 3.32
CA PHE A 120 -8.10 4.52 3.98
C PHE A 120 -7.86 5.85 3.26
N TRP A 121 -7.71 5.85 1.93
CA TRP A 121 -7.53 7.08 1.18
C TRP A 121 -8.73 8.02 1.29
N ALA A 122 -9.94 7.49 1.26
CA ALA A 122 -11.18 8.27 1.38
C ALA A 122 -11.30 8.97 2.74
N ASP A 123 -10.79 8.36 3.81
CA ASP A 123 -10.82 8.93 5.17
C ASP A 123 -9.60 9.84 5.46
N ARG A 124 -8.45 9.58 4.81
CA ARG A 124 -7.20 10.33 4.99
C ARG A 124 -7.15 11.66 4.25
N VAL A 125 -7.88 11.80 3.14
CA VAL A 125 -8.02 13.07 2.41
C VAL A 125 -8.91 14.04 3.19
N HIS A 126 -8.68 15.34 3.02
CA HIS A 126 -9.61 16.36 3.51
C HIS A 126 -10.02 17.29 2.37
N TYR A 127 -11.26 17.78 2.42
CA TYR A 127 -11.75 18.71 1.42
C TYR A 127 -11.41 20.16 1.80
N SER A 128 -10.59 20.82 0.98
CA SER A 128 -10.22 22.22 1.17
C SER A 128 -11.28 23.14 0.57
N LYS A 129 -12.16 23.71 1.40
CA LYS A 129 -13.15 24.71 0.96
C LYS A 129 -12.51 25.94 0.30
N ARG A 130 -11.28 26.30 0.67
CA ARG A 130 -10.55 27.43 0.07
C ARG A 130 -10.14 27.16 -1.37
N LYS A 131 -9.75 25.92 -1.68
CA LYS A 131 -9.20 25.52 -2.98
C LYS A 131 -10.19 24.70 -3.82
N GLN A 132 -11.34 24.37 -3.25
CA GLN A 132 -12.43 23.60 -3.86
C GLN A 132 -11.96 22.22 -4.37
N CYS A 133 -11.04 21.59 -3.66
CA CYS A 133 -10.49 20.28 -4.01
C CYS A 133 -10.11 19.47 -2.77
N TYR A 134 -9.96 18.16 -2.94
CA TYR A 134 -9.40 17.28 -1.93
C TYR A 134 -7.87 17.43 -1.87
N MET A 135 -7.34 17.40 -0.66
CA MET A 135 -5.92 17.58 -0.35
C MET A 135 -5.45 16.52 0.64
N ILE A 136 -4.16 16.22 0.61
CA ILE A 136 -3.50 15.34 1.57
C ILE A 136 -2.38 16.14 2.22
N HIS A 137 -2.50 16.39 3.52
CA HIS A 137 -1.54 17.16 4.32
C HIS A 137 -0.84 16.26 5.33
N GLY A 138 0.36 16.66 5.75
CA GLY A 138 1.18 15.94 6.73
C GLY A 138 1.57 14.56 6.22
N VAL A 139 2.30 14.53 5.11
CA VAL A 139 2.81 13.29 4.52
C VAL A 139 4.30 13.37 4.29
N THR A 140 4.95 12.22 4.33
CA THR A 140 6.32 12.01 3.86
C THR A 140 6.24 11.24 2.54
N GLY A 141 6.82 11.81 1.49
CA GLY A 141 6.89 11.13 0.19
C GLY A 141 8.04 10.13 0.13
N PRO A 142 8.31 9.52 -1.05
CA PRO A 142 9.47 8.65 -1.23
C PRO A 142 10.83 9.34 -0.98
N ASN A 143 10.84 10.68 -1.01
CA ASN A 143 11.99 11.47 -0.58
C ASN A 143 11.88 11.74 0.93
N GLU A 144 12.49 10.86 1.73
CA GLU A 144 12.43 10.91 3.21
C GLU A 144 13.10 12.15 3.83
N TYR A 145 13.86 12.95 3.04
CA TYR A 145 14.38 14.24 3.49
C TYR A 145 13.29 15.32 3.61
N GLU A 146 12.10 15.08 3.05
CA GLU A 146 10.94 15.97 3.09
C GLU A 146 9.83 15.38 3.96
N ASN A 147 9.83 15.73 5.24
CA ASN A 147 8.85 15.30 6.23
C ASN A 147 7.74 16.34 6.44
N ASN A 148 6.53 15.87 6.80
CA ASN A 148 5.36 16.70 7.07
C ASN A 148 5.04 17.71 5.94
N VAL A 149 5.20 17.27 4.68
CA VAL A 149 4.88 18.08 3.51
C VAL A 149 3.41 17.97 3.14
N ASN A 150 2.91 18.99 2.44
CA ASN A 150 1.53 19.06 1.99
C ASN A 150 1.44 18.79 0.50
N ASN A 151 0.49 17.94 0.11
CA ASN A 151 0.19 17.60 -1.28
C ASN A 151 1.42 17.08 -2.03
N ASN A 152 2.16 16.16 -1.41
CA ASN A 152 3.22 15.44 -2.11
C ASN A 152 2.65 14.84 -3.40
N TRP A 153 3.24 15.20 -4.53
CA TRP A 153 2.68 14.88 -5.86
C TRP A 153 2.53 13.37 -6.07
N TYR A 154 3.53 12.59 -5.66
CA TYR A 154 3.53 11.14 -5.79
C TYR A 154 2.42 10.50 -4.95
N THR A 155 2.29 10.91 -3.69
CA THR A 155 1.25 10.42 -2.78
C THR A 155 -0.15 10.76 -3.29
N ASN A 156 -0.38 12.00 -3.73
CA ASN A 156 -1.67 12.41 -4.29
C ASN A 156 -2.02 11.66 -5.58
N LEU A 157 -1.02 11.43 -6.45
CA LEU A 157 -1.19 10.67 -7.69
C LEU A 157 -1.56 9.21 -7.38
N LEU A 158 -0.84 8.57 -6.46
CA LEU A 158 -1.13 7.20 -6.04
C LEU A 158 -2.52 7.08 -5.41
N ALA A 159 -2.89 7.98 -4.49
CA ALA A 159 -4.21 7.96 -3.86
C ALA A 159 -5.33 8.03 -4.90
N LYS A 160 -5.23 8.95 -5.86
CA LYS A 160 -6.20 9.06 -6.96
C LYS A 160 -6.21 7.80 -7.84
N TRP A 161 -5.03 7.26 -8.17
CA TRP A 161 -4.90 6.07 -9.00
C TRP A 161 -5.53 4.85 -8.32
N VAL A 162 -5.27 4.63 -7.02
CA VAL A 162 -5.84 3.51 -6.26
C VAL A 162 -7.37 3.60 -6.22
N LEU A 163 -7.93 4.79 -5.95
CA LEU A 163 -9.38 4.97 -5.93
C LEU A 163 -10.01 4.64 -7.29
N ASN A 164 -9.40 5.11 -8.38
CA ASN A 164 -9.87 4.83 -9.73
C ASN A 164 -9.75 3.35 -10.09
N TYR A 165 -8.61 2.73 -9.78
CA TYR A 165 -8.37 1.32 -10.07
C TYR A 165 -9.30 0.42 -9.26
N THR A 166 -9.47 0.69 -7.96
CA THR A 166 -10.44 -0.05 -7.12
C THR A 166 -11.85 0.07 -7.67
N ASN A 167 -12.25 1.26 -8.15
CA ASN A 167 -13.57 1.45 -8.78
C ASN A 167 -13.71 0.68 -10.11
N GLN A 168 -12.64 0.54 -10.90
CA GLN A 168 -12.64 -0.28 -12.11
C GLN A 168 -12.77 -1.77 -11.78
N VAL A 169 -12.03 -2.25 -10.78
CA VAL A 169 -12.13 -3.64 -10.32
C VAL A 169 -13.54 -3.91 -9.78
N ALA A 170 -14.11 -2.98 -9.00
CA ALA A 170 -15.47 -3.11 -8.45
C ALA A 170 -16.55 -3.32 -9.52
N GLN A 171 -16.35 -2.83 -10.75
CA GLN A 171 -17.28 -3.05 -11.86
C GLN A 171 -17.18 -4.45 -12.47
N ARG A 172 -16.15 -5.22 -12.09
CA ARG A 172 -15.88 -6.60 -12.54
C ARG A 172 -16.13 -7.64 -11.45
N VAL A 173 -16.46 -7.21 -10.24
CA VAL A 173 -16.83 -8.09 -9.12
C VAL A 173 -18.33 -8.31 -9.21
N ASP A 174 -18.75 -9.58 -9.23
CA ASP A 174 -20.15 -10.00 -9.32
C ASP A 174 -20.94 -9.79 -8.01
#